data_AF-A0A929G517-F1
#
_entry.id   AF-A0A929G517-F1
#
_cell.length_a   1.000
_cell.length_b   1.000
_cell.length_c   1.000
_cell.angle_alpha   90.00
_cell.angle_beta   90.00
_cell.angle_gamma   90.00
#
_symmetry.space_group_name_H-M   'P 1'
#
loop_
_entity.id
_entity.type
_entity.pdbx_description
1 polymer ?
#
loop_
_entity_poly.entity_id
_entity_poly.type
_entity_poly.pdbx_seq_one_letter_code
_entity_poly.pdbx_strand_id
1 'polypeptide(L)'
;YGHEELDRLHRKDARFVNTAMMMTLLGGAVSDQLADGRVVSGVGGQYNFVAMAHALPDGHAILQLRSTRKERGRVRSSIIFNYGHITIPRHLRDIVITEYGIADLRGKTDSEVAAALIDVADSRFQDALIREAQQAGKLRKDYKVPGQFRNNYPETIQAHMARLRSEGLFPPLPFGTDFTDEELVLGKALKSLKNKASSKRKILQLLLRSVGRSGGALEPYLRRMGLEAPKTLEEKFYARLLRAELASQIQ
;
A
#
# COMPACT_ATOMS: atom_id res chain seq x y z
N TYR A 1 -18.39 -1.57 -34.20
CA TYR A 1 -17.29 -2.35 -34.82
C TYR A 1 -17.00 -1.71 -36.17
N GLY A 2 -15.74 -1.37 -36.47
CA GLY A 2 -15.35 -0.58 -37.66
C GLY A 2 -14.31 0.53 -37.44
N HIS A 3 -13.93 0.82 -36.18
CA HIS A 3 -12.85 1.76 -35.85
C HIS A 3 -11.66 1.05 -35.17
N GLU A 4 -11.60 -0.30 -35.22
CA GLU A 4 -10.60 -1.06 -34.46
C GLU A 4 -9.16 -0.67 -34.82
N GLU A 5 -8.89 -0.35 -36.08
CA GLU A 5 -7.56 0.07 -36.53
C GLU A 5 -7.15 1.40 -35.88
N LEU A 6 -8.01 2.42 -35.97
CA LEU A 6 -7.77 3.72 -35.34
C LEU A 6 -7.69 3.61 -33.82
N ASP A 7 -8.56 2.81 -33.21
CA ASP A 7 -8.58 2.56 -31.77
C ASP A 7 -7.30 1.86 -31.27
N ARG A 8 -6.74 0.94 -32.06
CA ARG A 8 -5.44 0.32 -31.79
C ARG A 8 -4.31 1.32 -31.94
N LEU A 9 -4.34 2.16 -32.99
CA LEU A 9 -3.33 3.20 -33.20
C LEU A 9 -3.28 4.23 -32.07
N HIS A 10 -4.42 4.55 -31.45
CA HIS A 10 -4.48 5.41 -30.26
C HIS A 10 -3.95 4.75 -28.97
N ARG A 11 -3.75 3.43 -28.96
CA ARG A 11 -3.40 2.64 -27.77
C ARG A 11 -2.09 1.87 -27.92
N LYS A 12 -1.16 2.40 -28.73
CA LYS A 12 0.21 1.87 -28.81
C LYS A 12 0.87 1.94 -27.44
N ASP A 13 1.56 0.87 -27.07
CA ASP A 13 2.26 0.70 -25.80
C ASP A 13 1.37 0.98 -24.56
N ALA A 14 0.06 0.71 -24.66
CA ALA A 14 -0.87 1.02 -23.58
C ALA A 14 -0.54 0.23 -22.30
N ARG A 15 -0.57 0.92 -21.15
CA ARG A 15 -0.38 0.35 -19.82
C ARG A 15 -1.60 0.63 -18.96
N PHE A 16 -2.32 -0.43 -18.61
CA PHE A 16 -3.54 -0.35 -17.82
C PHE A 16 -3.23 -0.67 -16.37
N VAL A 17 -3.10 0.36 -15.55
CA VAL A 17 -2.70 0.22 -14.15
C VAL A 17 -3.94 0.24 -13.25
N ASN A 18 -4.12 -0.83 -12.47
CA ASN A 18 -5.20 -0.95 -11.50
C ASN A 18 -4.67 -1.50 -10.17
N THR A 19 -5.42 -1.30 -9.09
CA THR A 19 -5.09 -1.87 -7.78
C THR A 19 -5.89 -3.14 -7.51
N ALA A 20 -5.29 -4.10 -6.81
CA ALA A 20 -5.97 -5.29 -6.29
C ALA A 20 -5.84 -5.35 -4.76
N MET A 21 -6.79 -6.02 -4.10
CA MET A 21 -6.72 -6.27 -2.67
C MET A 21 -5.79 -7.43 -2.35
N MET A 22 -5.88 -8.51 -3.15
CA MET A 22 -5.11 -9.75 -2.97
C MET A 22 -4.78 -10.37 -4.34
N MET A 23 -3.76 -11.22 -4.35
CA MET A 23 -3.35 -12.01 -5.50
C MET A 23 -3.14 -13.47 -5.07
N THR A 24 -3.73 -14.40 -5.80
CA THR A 24 -3.50 -15.83 -5.57
C THR A 24 -2.17 -16.28 -6.19
N LEU A 25 -1.52 -17.32 -5.66
CA LEU A 25 -0.28 -17.87 -6.22
C LEU A 25 -0.44 -18.43 -7.64
N LEU A 26 -1.68 -18.62 -8.10
CA LEU A 26 -1.98 -19.01 -9.49
C LEU A 26 -2.23 -17.79 -10.40
N GLY A 27 -2.11 -16.56 -9.90
CA GLY A 27 -2.26 -15.32 -10.67
C GLY A 27 -3.69 -14.81 -10.82
N GLY A 28 -4.64 -15.29 -10.01
CA GLY A 28 -5.99 -14.72 -9.93
C GLY A 28 -6.04 -13.55 -8.95
N ALA A 29 -6.58 -12.41 -9.38
CA ALA A 29 -6.68 -11.20 -8.56
C ALA A 29 -8.04 -11.05 -7.87
N VAL A 30 -8.04 -10.47 -6.67
CA VAL A 30 -9.24 -10.16 -5.89
C VAL A 30 -9.29 -8.65 -5.65
N SER A 31 -10.39 -8.00 -6.03
CA SER A 31 -10.51 -6.54 -5.97
C SER A 31 -11.83 -6.02 -5.41
N ASP A 32 -12.90 -6.83 -5.38
CA ASP A 32 -14.26 -6.34 -5.10
C ASP A 32 -14.95 -7.01 -3.90
N GLN A 33 -14.61 -8.26 -3.58
CA GLN A 33 -15.33 -9.07 -2.59
C GLN A 33 -14.44 -9.78 -1.56
N LEU A 34 -14.99 -9.92 -0.35
CA LEU A 34 -14.44 -10.76 0.72
C LEU A 34 -14.90 -12.22 0.58
N ALA A 35 -14.19 -13.15 1.21
CA ALA A 35 -14.50 -14.59 1.19
C ALA A 35 -15.87 -14.96 1.74
N ASP A 36 -16.50 -14.07 2.53
CA ASP A 36 -17.85 -14.23 3.06
C ASP A 36 -18.93 -13.56 2.19
N GLY A 37 -18.59 -13.20 0.94
CA GLY A 37 -19.50 -12.58 -0.03
C GLY A 37 -19.75 -11.08 0.20
N ARG A 38 -19.16 -10.47 1.24
CA ARG A 38 -19.30 -9.02 1.44
C ARG A 38 -18.58 -8.26 0.34
N VAL A 39 -19.32 -7.41 -0.35
CA VAL A 39 -18.80 -6.47 -1.34
C VAL A 39 -18.07 -5.33 -0.62
N VAL A 40 -16.81 -5.12 -0.96
CA VAL A 40 -15.98 -4.02 -0.46
C VAL A 40 -16.10 -2.82 -1.39
N SER A 41 -16.09 -3.09 -2.69
CA SER A 41 -16.26 -2.12 -3.77
C SER A 41 -16.86 -2.82 -4.99
N GLY A 42 -17.40 -2.07 -5.96
CA GLY A 42 -17.71 -2.66 -7.25
C GLY A 42 -16.43 -3.01 -8.04
N VAL A 43 -16.53 -3.94 -9.00
CA VAL A 43 -15.44 -4.28 -9.94
C VAL A 43 -15.05 -3.07 -10.80
N GLY A 44 -16.03 -2.24 -11.15
CA GLY A 44 -15.84 -1.11 -12.05
C GLY A 44 -15.32 -1.55 -13.43
N GLY A 45 -14.45 -0.74 -14.04
CA GLY A 45 -13.85 -1.03 -15.34
C GLY A 45 -12.62 -1.94 -15.32
N GLN A 46 -12.20 -2.44 -14.15
CA GLN A 46 -10.92 -3.17 -14.01
C GLN A 46 -10.82 -4.35 -14.99
N TYR A 47 -11.85 -5.20 -15.01
CA TYR A 47 -11.90 -6.34 -15.93
C TYR A 47 -11.79 -5.90 -17.40
N ASN A 48 -12.51 -4.83 -17.79
CA ASN A 48 -12.53 -4.35 -19.16
C ASN A 48 -11.14 -3.87 -19.62
N PHE A 49 -10.41 -3.16 -18.75
CA PHE A 49 -9.06 -2.70 -19.06
C PHE A 49 -8.05 -3.85 -19.10
N VAL A 50 -8.19 -4.85 -18.23
CA VAL A 50 -7.36 -6.06 -18.29
C VAL A 50 -7.62 -6.82 -19.60
N ALA A 51 -8.89 -7.06 -19.95
CA ALA A 51 -9.25 -7.72 -21.20
C ALA A 51 -8.74 -6.94 -22.43
N MET A 52 -8.84 -5.61 -22.39
CA MET A 52 -8.32 -4.74 -23.45
C MET A 52 -6.79 -4.86 -23.59
N ALA A 53 -6.05 -4.92 -22.48
CA ALA A 53 -4.60 -5.12 -22.52
C ALA A 53 -4.21 -6.40 -23.25
N HIS A 54 -4.92 -7.50 -23.01
CA HIS A 54 -4.68 -8.79 -23.68
C HIS A 54 -5.09 -8.79 -25.16
N ALA A 55 -6.02 -7.92 -25.56
CA ALA A 55 -6.45 -7.77 -26.95
C ALA A 55 -5.48 -6.90 -27.80
N LEU A 56 -4.62 -6.12 -27.16
CA LEU A 56 -3.59 -5.30 -27.79
C LEU A 56 -2.26 -6.07 -27.84
N PRO A 57 -1.58 -6.15 -28.99
CA PRO A 57 -0.32 -6.90 -29.12
C PRO A 57 0.78 -6.41 -28.18
N ASP A 58 0.83 -5.10 -27.94
CA ASP A 58 1.81 -4.37 -27.15
C ASP A 58 1.23 -3.83 -25.83
N GLY A 59 -0.03 -4.17 -25.53
CA GLY A 59 -0.72 -3.74 -24.32
C GLY A 59 -0.35 -4.59 -23.11
N HIS A 60 -0.29 -3.95 -21.94
CA HIS A 60 -0.08 -4.64 -20.66
C HIS A 60 -1.06 -4.21 -19.57
N ALA A 61 -1.54 -5.21 -18.82
CA ALA A 61 -2.29 -5.04 -17.59
C ALA A 61 -1.32 -5.09 -16.40
N ILE A 62 -1.36 -4.06 -15.57
CA ILE A 62 -0.53 -3.93 -14.38
C ILE A 62 -1.44 -3.90 -13.16
N LEU A 63 -1.31 -4.91 -12.30
CA LEU A 63 -2.03 -4.99 -11.02
C LEU A 63 -1.09 -4.69 -9.86
N GLN A 64 -1.41 -3.63 -9.11
CA GLN A 64 -0.64 -3.18 -7.96
C GLN A 64 -1.32 -3.59 -6.66
N LEU A 65 -0.55 -4.10 -5.71
CA LEU A 65 -1.03 -4.38 -4.36
C LEU A 65 0.09 -4.24 -3.34
N ARG A 66 -0.26 -3.88 -2.11
CA ARG A 66 0.68 -4.03 -1.00
C ARG A 66 0.89 -5.51 -0.76
N SER A 67 2.13 -5.92 -0.53
CA SER A 67 2.49 -7.31 -0.25
C SER A 67 1.85 -7.83 1.04
N THR A 68 1.50 -6.92 1.95
CA THR A 68 0.76 -7.23 3.18
C THR A 68 -0.48 -6.36 3.36
N ARG A 69 -1.46 -6.90 4.10
CA ARG A 69 -2.66 -6.20 4.56
C ARG A 69 -2.84 -6.35 6.07
N LYS A 70 -3.62 -5.46 6.67
CA LYS A 70 -4.09 -5.61 8.05
C LYS A 70 -5.47 -6.24 8.07
N GLU A 71 -5.61 -7.32 8.83
CA GLU A 71 -6.86 -8.04 9.02
C GLU A 71 -7.05 -8.30 10.51
N ARG A 72 -8.12 -7.76 11.09
CA ARG A 72 -8.44 -7.87 12.54
C ARG A 72 -7.23 -7.53 13.44
N GLY A 73 -6.51 -6.46 13.09
CA GLY A 73 -5.33 -5.98 13.83
C GLY A 73 -4.04 -6.77 13.60
N ARG A 74 -4.07 -7.85 12.80
CA ARG A 74 -2.89 -8.67 12.47
C ARG A 74 -2.43 -8.38 11.04
N VAL A 75 -1.12 -8.45 10.81
CA VAL A 75 -0.55 -8.38 9.47
C VAL A 75 -0.70 -9.74 8.79
N ARG A 76 -1.18 -9.73 7.55
CA ARG A 76 -1.36 -10.91 6.70
C ARG A 76 -0.74 -10.64 5.32
N SER A 77 -0.31 -11.69 4.64
CA SER A 77 0.12 -11.60 3.24
C SER A 77 -1.07 -11.29 2.34
N SER A 78 -0.92 -10.35 1.41
CA SER A 78 -1.89 -10.10 0.33
C SER A 78 -1.69 -11.06 -0.84
N ILE A 79 -0.50 -11.67 -0.94
CA ILE A 79 -0.26 -12.82 -1.81
C ILE A 79 -0.64 -14.08 -1.04
N ILE A 80 -1.60 -14.85 -1.55
CA ILE A 80 -2.23 -15.97 -0.85
C ILE A 80 -2.27 -17.20 -1.77
N PHE A 81 -2.38 -18.41 -1.24
CA PHE A 81 -2.45 -19.59 -2.10
C PHE A 81 -3.76 -19.61 -2.94
N ASN A 82 -4.91 -19.44 -2.29
CA ASN A 82 -6.23 -19.44 -2.93
C ASN A 82 -7.19 -18.43 -2.28
N TYR A 83 -8.32 -18.16 -2.94
CA TYR A 83 -9.39 -17.33 -2.41
C TYR A 83 -10.75 -17.74 -2.98
N GLY A 84 -11.82 -17.48 -2.23
CA GLY A 84 -13.19 -17.88 -2.60
C GLY A 84 -13.83 -17.07 -3.73
N HIS A 85 -13.25 -15.91 -4.07
CA HIS A 85 -13.74 -15.02 -5.13
C HIS A 85 -12.56 -14.53 -5.99
N ILE A 86 -12.79 -14.34 -7.29
CA ILE A 86 -11.75 -13.88 -8.21
C ILE A 86 -12.37 -12.85 -9.15
N THR A 87 -11.84 -11.63 -9.11
CA THR A 87 -12.27 -10.53 -9.97
C THR A 87 -11.60 -10.64 -11.34
N ILE A 88 -10.28 -10.87 -11.35
CA ILE A 88 -9.50 -11.07 -12.57
C ILE A 88 -9.03 -12.53 -12.62
N PRO A 89 -9.57 -13.34 -13.54
CA PRO A 89 -9.23 -14.75 -13.63
C PRO A 89 -7.78 -14.96 -14.05
N ARG A 90 -7.21 -16.08 -13.61
CA ARG A 90 -5.77 -16.39 -13.79
C ARG A 90 -5.25 -16.37 -15.23
N HIS A 91 -6.12 -16.58 -16.23
CA HIS A 91 -5.71 -16.58 -17.64
C HIS A 91 -5.46 -15.16 -18.18
N LEU A 92 -5.93 -14.13 -17.46
CA LEU A 92 -5.68 -12.72 -17.77
C LEU A 92 -4.53 -12.12 -16.94
N ARG A 93 -3.72 -12.95 -16.27
CA ARG A 93 -2.54 -12.50 -15.53
C ARG A 93 -1.50 -11.89 -16.48
N ASP A 94 -0.86 -10.83 -16.02
CA ASP A 94 0.17 -10.12 -16.78
C ASP A 94 1.24 -9.61 -15.82
N ILE A 95 1.24 -8.33 -15.42
CA ILE A 95 2.24 -7.79 -14.49
C ILE A 95 1.62 -7.56 -13.11
N VAL A 96 2.32 -7.98 -12.07
CA VAL A 96 1.95 -7.72 -10.66
C VAL A 96 3.07 -6.95 -9.97
N ILE A 97 2.73 -5.86 -9.28
CA ILE A 97 3.70 -5.00 -8.60
C ILE A 97 3.37 -4.94 -7.11
N THR A 98 4.38 -5.20 -6.28
CA THR A 98 4.37 -4.90 -4.84
C THR A 98 5.45 -3.88 -4.50
N GLU A 99 5.51 -3.45 -3.25
CA GLU A 99 6.60 -2.62 -2.75
C GLU A 99 7.97 -3.30 -2.82
N TYR A 100 8.04 -4.61 -3.08
CA TYR A 100 9.28 -5.39 -3.15
C TYR A 100 9.74 -5.70 -4.57
N GLY A 101 8.94 -5.43 -5.59
CA GLY A 101 9.35 -5.64 -6.97
C GLY A 101 8.21 -5.91 -7.93
N ILE A 102 8.58 -6.42 -9.10
CA ILE A 102 7.70 -6.68 -10.24
C ILE A 102 7.73 -8.17 -10.55
N ALA A 103 6.55 -8.80 -10.55
CA ALA A 103 6.36 -10.15 -11.02
C ALA A 103 5.70 -10.10 -12.41
N ASP A 104 6.47 -10.43 -13.44
CA ASP A 104 5.98 -10.66 -14.79
C ASP A 104 5.41 -12.09 -14.88
N LEU A 105 4.13 -12.24 -15.28
CA LEU A 105 3.39 -13.50 -15.24
C LEU A 105 2.84 -13.93 -16.61
N ARG A 106 2.88 -13.06 -17.63
CA ARG A 106 2.26 -13.35 -18.93
C ARG A 106 2.99 -14.50 -19.61
N GLY A 107 2.24 -15.48 -20.11
CA GLY A 107 2.81 -16.66 -20.80
C GLY A 107 3.54 -17.67 -19.90
N LYS A 108 3.67 -17.41 -18.59
CA LYS A 108 4.33 -18.32 -17.65
C LYS A 108 3.44 -19.49 -17.25
N THR A 109 4.05 -20.60 -16.86
CA THR A 109 3.38 -21.76 -16.24
C THR A 109 2.92 -21.44 -14.81
N ASP A 110 2.02 -22.24 -14.26
CA ASP A 110 1.58 -22.06 -12.86
C ASP A 110 2.74 -22.09 -11.85
N SER A 111 3.77 -22.90 -12.11
CA SER A 111 4.92 -23.01 -11.20
C SER A 111 5.79 -21.77 -11.24
N GLU A 112 6.05 -21.25 -12.44
CA GLU A 112 6.80 -20.00 -12.64
C GLU A 112 6.04 -18.79 -12.09
N VAL A 113 4.71 -18.77 -12.20
CA VAL A 113 3.87 -17.72 -11.60
C VAL A 113 3.90 -17.76 -10.08
N ALA A 114 3.78 -18.96 -9.48
CA ALA A 114 3.90 -19.10 -8.04
C ALA A 114 5.27 -18.62 -7.55
N ALA A 115 6.36 -19.02 -8.23
CA ALA A 115 7.71 -18.56 -7.91
C ALA A 115 7.83 -17.03 -8.00
N ALA A 116 7.42 -16.42 -9.13
CA ALA A 116 7.51 -14.98 -9.34
C ALA A 116 6.68 -14.16 -8.32
N LEU A 117 5.50 -14.65 -7.93
CA LEU A 117 4.69 -13.99 -6.90
C LEU A 117 5.31 -14.13 -5.51
N ILE A 118 5.92 -15.26 -5.19
CA ILE A 118 6.65 -15.44 -3.93
C ILE A 118 7.87 -14.52 -3.86
N ASP A 119 8.55 -14.29 -4.99
CA ASP A 119 9.72 -13.40 -5.06
C ASP A 119 9.37 -11.94 -4.73
N VAL A 120 8.13 -11.50 -4.96
CA VAL A 120 7.63 -10.16 -4.60
C VAL A 120 6.73 -10.17 -3.34
N ALA A 121 6.65 -11.31 -2.65
CA ALA A 121 5.97 -11.43 -1.37
C ALA A 121 6.85 -10.93 -0.22
N ASP A 122 6.21 -10.49 0.85
CA ASP A 122 6.89 -10.12 2.10
C ASP A 122 7.55 -11.35 2.71
N SER A 123 8.83 -11.23 3.05
CA SER A 123 9.67 -12.36 3.48
C SER A 123 9.20 -13.02 4.77
N ARG A 124 8.33 -12.37 5.56
CA ARG A 124 7.66 -13.00 6.72
C ARG A 124 6.70 -14.12 6.32
N PHE A 125 6.24 -14.15 5.07
CA PHE A 125 5.22 -15.10 4.58
C PHE A 125 5.71 -16.02 3.46
N GLN A 126 6.87 -15.74 2.84
CA GLN A 126 7.43 -16.53 1.74
C GLN A 126 7.50 -18.03 2.05
N ASP A 127 8.04 -18.42 3.21
CA ASP A 127 8.19 -19.85 3.53
C ASP A 127 6.85 -20.57 3.69
N ALA A 128 5.81 -19.89 4.17
CA ALA A 128 4.46 -20.47 4.25
C ALA A 128 3.87 -20.67 2.85
N LEU A 129 4.02 -19.68 1.98
CA LEU A 129 3.56 -19.73 0.58
C LEU A 129 4.25 -20.85 -0.21
N ILE A 130 5.56 -21.04 -0.01
CA ILE A 130 6.32 -22.15 -0.61
C ILE A 130 5.73 -23.49 -0.16
N ARG A 131 5.49 -23.67 1.14
CA ARG A 131 4.92 -24.92 1.67
C ARG A 131 3.55 -25.21 1.08
N GLU A 132 2.65 -24.21 1.05
CA GLU A 132 1.32 -24.35 0.45
C GLU A 132 1.40 -24.75 -1.02
N ALA A 133 2.27 -24.08 -1.81
CA ALA A 133 2.45 -24.37 -3.22
C ALA A 133 3.05 -25.76 -3.48
N GLN A 134 4.02 -26.19 -2.66
CA GLN A 134 4.63 -27.53 -2.75
C GLN A 134 3.64 -28.63 -2.39
N GLN A 135 2.85 -28.45 -1.33
CA GLN A 135 1.80 -29.39 -0.93
C GLN A 135 0.77 -29.58 -2.04
N ALA A 136 0.42 -28.52 -2.75
CA ALA A 136 -0.50 -28.56 -3.88
C ALA A 136 0.14 -29.00 -5.22
N GLY A 137 1.41 -29.39 -5.23
CA GLY A 137 2.13 -29.79 -6.45
C GLY A 137 2.34 -28.67 -7.46
N LYS A 138 2.23 -27.40 -7.03
CA LYS A 138 2.43 -26.21 -7.87
C LYS A 138 3.88 -25.73 -7.89
N LEU A 139 4.70 -26.21 -6.97
CA LEU A 139 6.11 -25.84 -6.86
C LEU A 139 6.94 -27.08 -6.56
N ARG A 140 8.17 -27.12 -7.09
CA ARG A 140 9.09 -28.24 -6.83
C ARG A 140 9.46 -28.28 -5.34
N LYS A 141 9.65 -29.48 -4.79
CA LYS A 141 9.98 -29.69 -3.37
C LYS A 141 11.33 -29.08 -2.97
N ASP A 142 12.24 -28.94 -3.91
CA ASP A 142 13.58 -28.37 -3.74
C ASP A 142 13.63 -26.85 -4.01
N TYR A 143 12.51 -26.24 -4.41
CA TYR A 143 12.47 -24.81 -4.70
C TYR A 143 12.89 -23.98 -3.49
N LYS A 144 13.75 -23.00 -3.75
CA LYS A 144 14.16 -21.97 -2.79
C LYS A 144 14.03 -20.62 -3.46
N VAL A 145 13.48 -19.65 -2.73
CA VAL A 145 13.46 -18.25 -3.16
C VAL A 145 14.90 -17.76 -3.34
N PRO A 146 15.24 -17.16 -4.50
CA PRO A 146 16.56 -16.60 -4.75
C PRO A 146 16.97 -15.57 -3.68
N GLY A 147 18.27 -15.51 -3.36
CA GLY A 147 18.77 -14.71 -2.24
C GLY A 147 18.41 -13.22 -2.31
N GLN A 148 18.36 -12.64 -3.51
CA GLN A 148 17.99 -11.24 -3.71
C GLN A 148 16.53 -10.90 -3.29
N PHE A 149 15.65 -11.90 -3.24
CA PHE A 149 14.24 -11.75 -2.87
C PHE A 149 13.95 -12.17 -1.42
N ARG A 150 14.98 -12.55 -0.65
CA ARG A 150 14.84 -13.02 0.73
C ARG A 150 14.83 -11.91 1.78
N ASN A 151 15.03 -10.66 1.37
CA ASN A 151 15.09 -9.50 2.27
C ASN A 151 13.92 -8.53 2.06
N ASN A 152 12.76 -9.06 1.69
CA ASN A 152 11.53 -8.31 1.42
C ASN A 152 10.82 -7.97 2.75
N TYR A 153 11.43 -7.08 3.53
CA TYR A 153 10.88 -6.62 4.80
C TYR A 153 10.55 -5.11 4.77
N PRO A 154 9.53 -4.65 5.51
CA PRO A 154 9.23 -3.23 5.60
C PRO A 154 10.42 -2.38 6.09
N GLU A 155 11.25 -2.96 6.96
CA GLU A 155 12.45 -2.34 7.52
C GLU A 155 13.52 -2.11 6.44
N THR A 156 13.66 -3.03 5.47
CA THR A 156 14.57 -2.90 4.33
C THR A 156 14.20 -1.69 3.47
N ILE A 157 12.91 -1.56 3.13
CA ILE A 157 12.42 -0.41 2.35
C ILE A 157 12.61 0.88 3.15
N GLN A 158 12.29 0.87 4.45
CA GLN A 158 12.44 2.04 5.30
C GLN A 158 13.90 2.49 5.39
N ALA A 159 14.86 1.57 5.54
CA ALA A 159 16.27 1.88 5.56
C ALA A 159 16.74 2.49 4.24
N HIS A 160 16.34 1.92 3.09
CA HIS A 160 16.65 2.47 1.78
C HIS A 160 16.06 3.87 1.59
N MET A 161 14.79 4.07 1.97
CA MET A 161 14.14 5.36 1.87
C MET A 161 14.71 6.40 2.83
N ALA A 162 15.14 6.00 4.03
CA ALA A 162 15.76 6.91 5.01
C ALA A 162 17.08 7.46 4.47
N ARG A 163 17.90 6.61 3.85
CA ARG A 163 19.14 7.03 3.18
C ARG A 163 18.86 8.07 2.10
N LEU A 164 17.94 7.76 1.17
CA LEU A 164 17.60 8.67 0.07
C LEU A 164 17.05 10.01 0.59
N ARG A 165 16.18 9.97 1.61
CA ARG A 165 15.66 11.19 2.26
C ARG A 165 16.75 12.02 2.91
N SER A 166 17.74 11.39 3.53
CA SER A 166 18.88 12.11 4.11
C SER A 166 19.76 12.79 3.07
N GLU A 167 19.77 12.28 1.83
CA GLU A 167 20.40 12.89 0.67
C GLU A 167 19.52 13.98 0.02
N GLY A 168 18.37 14.31 0.61
CA GLY A 168 17.40 15.27 0.06
C GLY A 168 16.54 14.73 -1.09
N LEU A 169 16.70 13.45 -1.44
CA LEU A 169 15.95 12.77 -2.49
C LEU A 169 14.66 12.18 -1.87
N PHE A 170 13.50 12.46 -2.46
CA PHE A 170 12.16 12.07 -1.97
C PHE A 170 11.66 12.84 -0.73
N PRO A 171 11.39 14.16 -0.86
CA PRO A 171 10.59 14.86 0.14
C PRO A 171 9.20 14.21 0.29
N PRO A 172 8.45 14.50 1.38
CA PRO A 172 7.14 13.87 1.64
C PRO A 172 6.18 13.86 0.45
N LEU A 173 6.21 14.92 -0.37
CA LEU A 173 5.44 15.06 -1.61
C LEU A 173 6.38 15.44 -2.77
N PRO A 174 6.97 14.45 -3.46
CA PRO A 174 8.05 14.67 -4.43
C PRO A 174 7.58 15.20 -5.80
N PHE A 175 6.27 15.28 -6.04
CA PHE A 175 5.69 15.72 -7.32
C PHE A 175 5.05 17.11 -7.23
N GLY A 176 5.48 17.92 -6.26
CA GLY A 176 4.85 19.20 -5.92
C GLY A 176 3.63 19.03 -5.02
N THR A 177 3.27 20.10 -4.33
CA THR A 177 2.10 20.14 -3.44
C THR A 177 1.64 21.57 -3.21
N ASP A 178 0.33 21.74 -3.03
CA ASP A 178 -0.26 23.00 -2.57
C ASP A 178 -0.13 23.20 -1.04
N PHE A 179 0.34 22.18 -0.31
CA PHE A 179 0.53 22.28 1.13
C PHE A 179 1.80 23.06 1.47
N THR A 180 1.70 23.97 2.45
CA THR A 180 2.89 24.59 3.03
C THR A 180 3.64 23.60 3.92
N ASP A 181 4.90 23.90 4.24
CA ASP A 181 5.69 23.10 5.16
C ASP A 181 5.00 22.96 6.53
N GLU A 182 4.31 24.00 7.01
CA GLU A 182 3.54 23.93 8.24
C GLU A 182 2.38 22.94 8.15
N GLU A 183 1.70 22.89 7.00
CA GLU A 183 0.57 22.00 6.75
C GLU A 183 1.00 20.54 6.63
N LEU A 184 2.19 20.28 6.08
CA LEU A 184 2.75 18.93 6.02
C LEU A 184 3.04 18.39 7.43
N VAL A 185 3.62 19.23 8.30
CA VAL A 185 3.86 18.89 9.71
C VAL A 185 2.54 18.70 10.45
N LEU A 186 1.57 19.61 10.27
CA LEU A 186 0.23 19.50 10.85
C LEU A 186 -0.48 18.22 10.40
N GLY A 187 -0.46 17.90 9.11
CA GLY A 187 -1.09 16.69 8.57
C GLY A 187 -0.54 15.42 9.23
N LYS A 188 0.78 15.35 9.45
CA LYS A 188 1.42 14.25 10.18
C LYS A 188 0.97 14.19 11.65
N ALA A 189 0.93 15.33 12.34
CA ALA A 189 0.47 15.43 13.72
C ALA A 189 -1.00 14.99 13.86
N LEU A 190 -1.89 15.53 13.04
CA LEU A 190 -3.32 15.22 13.05
C LEU A 190 -3.59 13.74 12.73
N LYS A 191 -2.87 13.14 11.79
CA LYS A 191 -2.98 11.71 11.49
C LYS A 191 -2.55 10.84 12.67
N SER A 192 -1.47 11.21 13.34
CA SER A 192 -1.00 10.54 14.56
C SER A 192 -2.02 10.68 15.71
N LEU A 193 -2.56 11.89 15.91
CA LEU A 193 -3.63 12.15 16.87
C LEU A 193 -4.87 11.32 16.58
N LYS A 194 -5.35 11.26 15.33
CA LYS A 194 -6.50 10.42 14.93
C LYS A 194 -6.26 8.94 15.28
N ASN A 195 -5.06 8.43 15.03
CA ASN A 195 -4.69 7.06 15.41
C ASN A 195 -4.69 6.84 16.93
N LYS A 196 -4.17 7.81 17.70
CA LYS A 196 -4.14 7.76 19.18
C LYS A 196 -5.52 8.00 19.81
N ALA A 197 -6.39 8.76 19.14
CA ALA A 197 -7.71 9.15 19.62
C ALA A 197 -8.64 7.94 19.85
N SER A 198 -8.37 6.83 19.16
CA SER A 198 -9.03 5.53 19.39
C SER A 198 -8.76 4.92 20.78
N SER A 199 -7.85 5.49 21.59
CA SER A 199 -7.49 4.97 22.91
C SER A 199 -7.35 6.08 23.96
N LYS A 200 -8.25 6.07 24.95
CA LYS A 200 -8.22 7.00 26.09
C LYS A 200 -6.88 6.99 26.83
N ARG A 201 -6.25 5.81 26.97
CA ARG A 201 -4.91 5.66 27.59
C ARG A 201 -3.83 6.39 26.80
N LYS A 202 -3.84 6.29 25.46
CA LYS A 202 -2.85 6.96 24.60
C LYS A 202 -3.02 8.48 24.63
N ILE A 203 -4.26 8.98 24.67
CA ILE A 203 -4.55 10.40 24.85
C ILE A 203 -3.99 10.89 26.19
N LEU A 204 -4.28 10.18 27.28
CA LEU A 204 -3.79 10.57 28.61
C LEU A 204 -2.26 10.60 28.70
N GLN A 205 -1.59 9.58 28.14
CA GLN A 205 -0.12 9.54 28.08
C GLN A 205 0.47 10.72 27.29
N LEU A 206 -0.18 11.10 26.18
CA LEU A 206 0.24 12.24 25.37
C LEU A 206 0.15 13.55 26.17
N LEU A 207 -0.98 13.77 26.85
CA LEU A 207 -1.23 14.97 27.66
C LEU A 207 -0.30 15.08 28.87
N LEU A 208 0.07 13.95 29.49
CA LEU A 208 1.02 13.92 30.61
C LEU A 208 2.44 14.28 30.16
N ARG A 209 2.86 13.77 28.99
CA ARG A 209 4.20 14.05 28.44
C ARG A 209 4.38 15.48 27.93
N SER A 210 3.29 16.21 27.70
CA SER A 210 3.32 17.58 27.20
C SER A 210 3.30 18.65 28.30
N VAL A 211 3.20 18.26 29.57
CA VAL A 211 3.22 19.23 30.69
C VAL A 211 4.60 19.89 30.74
N GLY A 212 4.65 21.21 30.55
CA GLY A 212 5.88 22.01 30.60
C GLY A 212 6.56 22.32 29.25
N ARG A 213 6.01 21.84 28.12
CA ARG A 213 6.55 22.15 26.77
C ARG A 213 5.78 23.30 26.13
N SER A 214 6.16 24.53 26.46
CA SER A 214 5.61 25.76 25.88
C SER A 214 6.74 26.53 25.21
N GLY A 215 6.79 26.50 23.88
CA GLY A 215 7.75 27.28 23.10
C GLY A 215 7.07 27.91 21.89
N GLY A 216 7.44 29.15 21.56
CA GLY A 216 6.88 29.93 20.44
C GLY A 216 7.03 29.26 19.06
N ALA A 217 7.87 28.22 18.95
CA ALA A 217 8.03 27.41 17.75
C ALA A 217 6.74 26.68 17.30
N LEU A 218 5.74 26.54 18.19
CA LEU A 218 4.47 25.88 17.86
C LEU A 218 3.38 26.84 17.34
N GLU A 219 3.59 28.14 17.43
CA GLU A 219 2.57 29.16 17.15
C GLU A 219 2.09 29.18 15.68
N PRO A 220 2.96 29.04 14.67
CA PRO A 220 2.53 29.01 13.27
C PRO A 220 1.52 27.90 12.98
N TYR A 221 1.71 26.72 13.58
CA TYR A 221 0.82 25.58 13.43
C TYR A 221 -0.54 25.79 14.10
N LEU A 222 -0.56 26.43 15.27
CA LEU A 222 -1.81 26.74 15.97
C LEU A 222 -2.58 27.83 15.25
N ARG A 223 -1.90 28.86 14.73
CA ARG A 223 -2.51 29.88 13.88
C ARG A 223 -3.17 29.26 12.65
N ARG A 224 -2.47 28.36 11.94
CA ARG A 224 -3.02 27.68 10.75
C ARG A 224 -4.28 26.86 11.08
N MET A 225 -4.38 26.33 12.30
CA MET A 225 -5.55 25.59 12.79
C MET A 225 -6.63 26.47 13.43
N GLY A 226 -6.44 27.80 13.52
CA GLY A 226 -7.36 28.70 14.23
C GLY A 226 -7.36 28.55 15.75
N LEU A 227 -6.28 27.99 16.33
CA LEU A 227 -6.14 27.64 17.74
C LEU A 227 -5.08 28.49 18.49
N GLU A 228 -4.72 29.66 17.94
CA GLU A 228 -3.80 30.62 18.56
C GLU A 228 -4.37 31.19 19.87
N ALA A 229 -5.67 31.52 19.87
CA ALA A 229 -6.40 32.06 21.01
C ALA A 229 -7.70 31.27 21.28
N PRO A 230 -7.63 30.05 21.83
CA PRO A 230 -8.80 29.19 22.03
C PRO A 230 -9.74 29.78 23.10
N LYS A 231 -10.99 30.03 22.72
CA LYS A 231 -12.03 30.67 23.55
C LYS A 231 -12.86 29.62 24.29
N THR A 232 -13.20 28.52 23.62
CA THR A 232 -14.04 27.46 24.21
C THR A 232 -13.22 26.41 24.96
N LEU A 233 -13.86 25.64 25.85
CA LEU A 233 -13.21 24.51 26.53
C LEU A 233 -12.76 23.43 25.53
N GLU A 234 -13.54 23.22 24.47
CA GLU A 234 -13.23 22.29 23.39
C GLU A 234 -11.98 22.72 22.62
N GLU A 235 -11.91 23.99 22.19
CA GLU A 235 -10.74 24.54 21.51
C GLU A 235 -9.49 24.47 22.39
N LYS A 236 -9.61 24.76 23.69
CA LYS A 236 -8.49 24.64 24.65
C LYS A 236 -8.00 23.20 24.76
N PHE A 237 -8.91 22.24 24.74
CA PHE A 237 -8.58 20.82 24.77
C PHE A 237 -7.87 20.38 23.48
N TYR A 238 -8.40 20.74 22.30
CA TYR A 238 -7.77 20.44 21.01
C TYR A 238 -6.40 21.11 20.86
N ALA A 239 -6.27 22.39 21.22
CA ALA A 239 -5.00 23.09 21.19
C ALA A 239 -3.95 22.39 22.07
N ARG A 240 -4.35 21.91 23.25
CA ARG A 240 -3.46 21.16 24.15
C ARG A 240 -3.02 19.83 23.56
N LEU A 241 -3.93 19.08 22.94
CA LEU A 241 -3.60 17.82 22.25
C LEU A 241 -2.67 18.04 21.06
N LEU A 242 -2.93 19.07 20.26
CA LEU A 242 -2.13 19.39 19.09
C LEU A 242 -0.72 19.83 19.48
N ARG A 243 -0.58 20.71 20.49
CA ARG A 243 0.72 21.09 21.07
C ARG A 243 1.49 19.87 21.56
N ALA A 244 0.81 18.98 22.28
CA ALA A 244 1.42 17.75 22.81
C ALA A 244 1.96 16.84 21.69
N GLU A 245 1.20 16.69 20.61
CA GLU A 245 1.63 15.88 19.47
C GLU A 245 2.79 16.54 18.71
N LEU A 246 2.67 17.82 18.35
CA LEU A 246 3.70 18.55 17.61
C LEU A 246 5.03 18.57 18.38
N ALA A 247 4.98 18.80 19.70
CA ALA A 247 6.16 18.77 20.58
C ALA A 247 6.82 17.39 20.70
N SER A 248 6.14 16.32 20.29
CA SER A 248 6.71 14.97 20.23
C SER A 248 7.32 14.62 18.87
N GLN A 249 7.03 15.42 17.84
CA GLN A 249 7.45 15.17 16.45
C GLN A 249 8.55 16.11 15.94
N ILE A 250 8.70 17.29 16.54
CA ILE A 250 9.72 18.31 16.19
C ILE A 250 11.01 18.10 17.02
N GLN A 251 11.28 16.87 17.47
CA GLN A 251 12.55 16.49 18.11
C GLN A 251 13.47 15.81 17.11
#